data_AF-A0A848QR50-F1
#
_entry.id   AF-A0A848QR50-F1
#
_cell.length_a   1.000
_cell.length_b   1.000
_cell.length_c   1.000
_cell.angle_alpha   90.00
_cell.angle_beta   90.00
_cell.angle_gamma   90.00
#
_symmetry.space_group_name_H-M   'P 1'
#
loop_
_entity.id
_entity.type
_entity.pdbx_description
1 polymer ?
#
loop_
_entity_poly.entity_id
_entity_poly.type
_entity_poly.pdbx_seq_one_letter_code
_entity_poly.pdbx_strand_id
1 'polypeptide(L)'
;MNETTAKICEEQVADLTIENAHRVTMIRKKGTDYPPVPFLFRKEHHGMSNYTHLYGNPEERNELHSRDFKDWQAVAFKHPGYLDDMWKQACDAYAWSSFNPEIRGETDIMIYGEELHNDLQLMPEEERDTYIAAYRQKLSAQLSVLSRCANPMVTGRSGFDYYRQEKANRSYQNRYEEFRNWRKKVLETVRRKKEAARPEEEKQEKAWQTLKRDIKSSADTIHGIDTGQCRGYSRALFVSSILNKVSTLANHGEVEIVRRAVDFISEYNARVKKPVITPRNKFFQLPELAERMREKLKAMQSRENKEVPFEGGTLVWNYGEDRLQILFDRIPEDSRRKELKSSGFRWSPKNKAWQRQLTSNALGAAKRLLDLQNI
;
A
#
# COMPACT_ATOMS: atom_id res chain seq x y z
N MET A 1 -16.94 14.28 -17.57
CA MET A 1 -15.84 13.93 -18.49
C MET A 1 -14.65 14.69 -17.98
N ASN A 2 -13.76 14.03 -17.23
CA ASN A 2 -12.58 14.68 -16.65
C ASN A 2 -11.43 14.47 -17.62
N GLU A 3 -11.14 15.47 -18.43
CA GLU A 3 -9.91 15.54 -19.22
C GLU A 3 -8.73 15.53 -18.24
N THR A 4 -8.12 14.36 -18.12
CA THR A 4 -6.83 14.21 -17.44
C THR A 4 -5.80 14.75 -18.43
N THR A 5 -5.52 16.04 -18.36
CA THR A 5 -4.37 16.65 -19.04
C THR A 5 -3.12 16.00 -18.49
N ALA A 6 -2.65 14.96 -19.19
CA ALA A 6 -1.34 14.37 -18.96
C ALA A 6 -0.32 15.49 -19.04
N LYS A 7 0.39 15.75 -17.93
CA LYS A 7 1.52 16.69 -17.90
C LYS A 7 2.52 16.22 -18.97
N ILE A 8 2.60 16.97 -20.06
CA ILE A 8 3.58 16.76 -21.12
C ILE A 8 4.95 17.02 -20.48
N CYS A 9 5.81 16.00 -20.46
CA CYS A 9 7.21 16.19 -20.12
C CYS A 9 7.89 16.82 -21.34
N GLU A 10 8.20 18.11 -21.27
CA GLU A 10 9.11 18.78 -22.20
C GLU A 10 10.54 18.29 -21.90
N GLU A 11 10.86 17.06 -22.29
CA GLU A 11 12.26 16.68 -22.51
C GLU A 11 12.81 17.46 -23.72
N GLN A 12 14.14 17.62 -23.77
CA GLN A 12 14.81 18.19 -24.94
C GLN A 12 14.42 17.40 -26.19
N VAL A 13 14.21 18.11 -27.30
CA VAL A 13 13.96 17.50 -28.61
C VAL A 13 15.03 16.45 -28.87
N ALA A 14 14.60 15.20 -29.01
CA ALA A 14 15.48 14.06 -29.22
C ALA A 14 15.19 13.41 -30.57
N ASP A 15 16.11 12.61 -31.06
CA ASP A 15 15.86 11.80 -32.25
C ASP A 15 14.83 10.71 -31.97
N LEU A 16 13.91 10.49 -32.90
CA LEU A 16 12.98 9.37 -32.81
C LEU A 16 13.76 8.07 -33.03
N THR A 17 13.65 7.14 -32.09
CA THR A 17 14.34 5.84 -32.13
C THR A 17 13.38 4.71 -31.76
N ILE A 18 13.76 3.47 -32.06
CA ILE A 18 12.98 2.30 -31.65
C ILE A 18 12.88 2.22 -30.12
N GLU A 19 13.93 2.65 -29.42
CA GLU A 19 14.02 2.60 -27.96
C GLU A 19 13.01 3.56 -27.30
N ASN A 20 12.85 4.78 -27.84
CA ASN A 20 11.98 5.80 -27.24
C ASN A 20 10.57 5.89 -27.85
N ALA A 21 10.32 5.33 -29.04
CA ALA A 21 9.07 5.52 -29.78
C ALA A 21 7.81 5.20 -28.96
N HIS A 22 7.86 4.18 -28.10
CA HIS A 22 6.72 3.75 -27.27
C HIS A 22 6.16 4.86 -26.35
N ARG A 23 7.02 5.80 -25.93
CA ARG A 23 6.67 6.92 -25.05
C ARG A 23 6.47 8.25 -25.76
N VAL A 24 6.70 8.34 -27.08
CA VAL A 24 6.54 9.59 -27.85
C VAL A 24 5.05 9.88 -28.12
N THR A 25 4.66 11.15 -28.01
CA THR A 25 3.31 11.64 -28.35
C THR A 25 3.29 12.59 -29.54
N MET A 26 4.35 13.36 -29.76
CA MET A 26 4.46 14.31 -30.86
C MET A 26 5.81 14.15 -31.56
N ILE A 27 5.80 14.15 -32.89
CA ILE A 27 7.00 14.07 -33.73
C ILE A 27 7.07 15.24 -34.70
N ARG A 28 8.27 15.59 -35.15
CA ARG A 28 8.52 16.60 -36.17
C ARG A 28 9.51 16.06 -37.19
N LYS A 29 9.29 16.34 -38.48
CA LYS A 29 10.23 15.96 -39.54
C LYS A 29 11.50 16.81 -39.44
N LYS A 30 12.67 16.17 -39.54
CA LYS A 30 13.97 16.85 -39.49
C LYS A 30 14.14 17.82 -40.66
N GLY A 31 14.76 18.96 -40.38
CA GLY A 31 15.07 19.97 -41.40
C GLY A 31 13.85 20.71 -41.95
N THR A 32 12.71 20.63 -41.29
CA THR A 32 11.50 21.37 -41.66
C THR A 32 11.01 22.26 -40.52
N ASP A 33 10.43 23.41 -40.86
CA ASP A 33 9.74 24.31 -39.91
C ASP A 33 8.27 23.90 -39.69
N TYR A 34 7.87 22.71 -40.15
CA TYR A 34 6.51 22.23 -39.95
C TYR A 34 6.22 22.04 -38.45
N PRO A 35 4.97 22.33 -38.02
CA PRO A 35 4.57 22.10 -36.64
C PRO A 35 4.66 20.60 -36.28
N PRO A 36 4.93 20.26 -35.00
CA PRO A 36 4.88 18.88 -34.54
C PRO A 36 3.49 18.27 -34.79
N VAL A 37 3.49 17.01 -35.20
CA VAL A 37 2.28 16.23 -35.46
C VAL A 37 2.14 15.10 -34.43
N PRO A 38 0.92 14.68 -34.07
CA PRO A 38 0.71 13.54 -33.19
C PRO A 38 1.36 12.28 -33.73
N PHE A 39 1.94 11.47 -32.84
CA PHE A 39 2.48 10.15 -33.14
C PHE A 39 1.73 9.08 -32.37
N LEU A 40 1.27 8.06 -33.10
CA LEU A 40 0.48 6.96 -32.58
C LEU A 40 1.28 5.67 -32.74
N PHE A 41 2.00 5.33 -31.67
CA PHE A 41 2.80 4.13 -31.60
C PHE A 41 1.95 2.85 -31.70
N ARG A 42 2.29 1.94 -32.65
CA ARG A 42 1.66 0.63 -32.86
C ARG A 42 0.12 0.70 -32.89
N LYS A 43 -0.42 1.68 -33.61
CA LYS A 43 -1.86 1.97 -33.64
C LYS A 43 -2.66 0.90 -34.36
N GLU A 44 -2.11 0.34 -35.43
CA GLU A 44 -2.73 -0.76 -36.17
C GLU A 44 -1.96 -2.06 -35.96
N HIS A 45 -2.67 -3.18 -35.96
CA HIS A 45 -2.14 -4.51 -35.77
C HIS A 45 -2.66 -5.44 -36.87
N HIS A 46 -1.76 -5.88 -37.74
CA HIS A 46 -2.09 -6.58 -38.99
C HIS A 46 -1.79 -8.09 -38.93
N GLY A 47 -1.47 -8.63 -37.76
CA GLY A 47 -1.13 -10.04 -37.56
C GLY A 47 0.02 -10.22 -36.58
N MET A 48 0.57 -11.44 -36.52
CA MET A 48 1.54 -11.81 -35.48
C MET A 48 2.77 -10.91 -35.48
N SER A 49 2.86 -10.03 -34.47
CA SER A 49 3.96 -9.09 -34.31
C SER A 49 4.13 -8.10 -35.48
N ASN A 50 3.06 -7.80 -36.22
CA ASN A 50 3.08 -6.79 -37.28
C ASN A 50 2.28 -5.56 -36.82
N TYR A 51 2.99 -4.47 -36.56
CA TYR A 51 2.42 -3.23 -36.05
C TYR A 51 2.76 -2.07 -36.99
N THR A 52 1.78 -1.19 -37.22
CA THR A 52 1.97 0.05 -37.97
C THR A 52 1.85 1.24 -37.02
N HIS A 53 2.80 2.17 -37.11
CA HIS A 53 2.71 3.44 -36.40
C HIS A 53 2.03 4.46 -37.31
N LEU A 54 1.18 5.33 -36.75
CA LEU A 54 0.54 6.41 -37.50
C LEU A 54 1.04 7.76 -37.01
N TYR A 55 0.93 8.79 -37.84
CA TYR A 55 1.18 10.17 -37.44
C TYR A 55 0.16 11.15 -38.05
N GLY A 56 0.00 12.31 -37.44
CA GLY A 56 -0.97 13.31 -37.87
C GLY A 56 -2.41 12.95 -37.49
N ASN A 57 -3.36 13.26 -38.37
CA ASN A 57 -4.77 12.95 -38.16
C ASN A 57 -5.01 11.43 -38.29
N PRO A 58 -5.59 10.75 -37.29
CA PRO A 58 -5.89 9.33 -37.36
C PRO A 58 -6.73 8.90 -38.57
N GLU A 59 -7.57 9.80 -39.11
CA GLU A 59 -8.45 9.51 -40.24
C GLU A 59 -7.70 9.44 -41.58
N GLU A 60 -6.59 10.18 -41.70
CA GLU A 60 -5.76 10.20 -42.91
C GLU A 60 -4.87 8.96 -43.03
N ARG A 61 -4.71 8.20 -41.93
CA ARG A 61 -3.91 6.97 -41.86
C ARG A 61 -2.49 7.12 -42.41
N ASN A 62 -1.83 8.24 -42.12
CA ASN A 62 -0.44 8.42 -42.52
C ASN A 62 0.45 7.45 -41.73
N GLU A 63 1.03 6.46 -42.42
CA GLU A 63 1.86 5.43 -41.82
C GLU A 63 3.31 5.91 -41.65
N LEU A 64 3.93 5.54 -40.53
CA LEU A 64 5.35 5.73 -40.27
C LEU A 64 5.99 4.40 -39.94
N HIS A 65 6.96 3.97 -40.76
CA HIS A 65 7.73 2.76 -40.48
C HIS A 65 8.96 3.07 -39.63
N SER A 66 9.39 2.10 -38.83
CA SER A 66 10.54 2.25 -37.92
C SER A 66 11.86 2.57 -38.65
N ARG A 67 11.99 2.22 -39.93
CA ARG A 67 13.15 2.55 -40.79
C ARG A 67 13.28 4.04 -41.08
N ASP A 68 12.16 4.75 -41.03
CA ASP A 68 12.07 6.18 -41.36
C ASP A 68 12.22 7.04 -40.12
N PHE A 69 12.28 6.46 -38.90
CA PHE A 69 12.45 7.20 -37.65
C PHE A 69 13.65 8.14 -37.65
N LYS A 70 14.72 7.79 -38.38
CA LYS A 70 15.92 8.63 -38.57
C LYS A 70 15.61 10.04 -39.11
N ASP A 71 14.52 10.20 -39.84
CA ASP A 71 14.08 11.44 -40.47
C ASP A 71 13.16 12.29 -39.56
N TRP A 72 12.91 11.82 -38.34
CA TRP A 72 11.98 12.43 -37.38
C TRP A 72 12.65 12.71 -36.03
N GLN A 73 12.12 13.72 -35.35
CA GLN A 73 12.46 14.10 -33.99
C GLN A 73 11.25 13.89 -33.09
N ALA A 74 11.48 13.35 -31.90
CA ALA A 74 10.50 13.29 -30.83
C ALA A 74 10.51 14.65 -30.08
N VAL A 75 9.34 15.28 -30.03
CA VAL A 75 9.18 16.63 -29.46
C VAL A 75 8.47 16.58 -28.11
N ALA A 76 7.60 15.58 -27.90
CA ALA A 76 6.87 15.42 -26.65
C ALA A 76 6.77 13.94 -26.27
N PHE A 77 6.81 13.68 -24.97
CA PHE A 77 6.80 12.35 -24.39
C PHE A 77 5.69 12.20 -23.35
N LYS A 78 5.14 10.99 -23.23
CA LYS A 78 4.18 10.59 -22.19
C LYS A 78 4.82 10.63 -20.80
N HIS A 79 6.07 10.19 -20.72
CA HIS A 79 6.86 10.13 -19.50
C HIS A 79 8.37 10.13 -19.82
N PRO A 80 9.23 10.40 -18.82
CA PRO A 80 10.68 10.27 -18.95
C PRO A 80 11.15 8.87 -19.35
N GLY A 81 12.34 8.80 -19.94
CA GLY A 81 12.97 7.56 -20.43
C GLY A 81 13.63 6.75 -19.33
N TYR A 82 12.83 6.20 -18.40
CA TYR A 82 13.38 5.52 -17.21
C TYR A 82 14.11 4.21 -17.51
N LEU A 83 13.77 3.52 -18.61
CA LEU A 83 14.20 2.16 -18.92
C LEU A 83 14.69 2.01 -20.37
N ASP A 84 14.82 3.10 -21.13
CA ASP A 84 15.14 3.07 -22.56
C ASP A 84 16.48 2.33 -22.81
N ASP A 85 17.48 2.54 -21.95
CA ASP A 85 18.79 1.89 -22.01
C ASP A 85 18.77 0.38 -21.75
N MET A 86 17.67 -0.13 -21.17
CA MET A 86 17.47 -1.56 -20.91
C MET A 86 16.82 -2.29 -22.10
N TRP A 87 16.48 -1.57 -23.19
CA TRP A 87 15.83 -2.15 -24.37
C TRP A 87 16.59 -3.34 -24.92
N LYS A 88 17.91 -3.21 -25.12
CA LYS A 88 18.74 -4.31 -25.65
C LYS A 88 18.70 -5.55 -24.74
N GLN A 89 18.82 -5.36 -23.43
CA GLN A 89 18.71 -6.45 -22.46
C GLN A 89 17.34 -7.13 -22.50
N ALA A 90 16.27 -6.35 -22.66
CA ALA A 90 14.92 -6.88 -22.77
C ALA A 90 14.72 -7.72 -24.04
N CYS A 91 15.24 -7.27 -25.19
CA CYS A 91 15.22 -8.04 -26.42
C CYS A 91 16.03 -9.34 -26.28
N ASP A 92 17.25 -9.26 -25.75
CA ASP A 92 18.13 -10.42 -25.56
C ASP A 92 17.53 -11.44 -24.59
N ALA A 93 16.70 -11.01 -23.64
CA ALA A 93 15.97 -11.89 -22.74
C ALA A 93 14.98 -12.83 -23.46
N TYR A 94 14.48 -12.45 -24.63
CA TYR A 94 13.54 -13.24 -25.42
C TYR A 94 14.18 -14.06 -26.54
N ALA A 95 15.50 -13.97 -26.72
CA ALA A 95 16.21 -14.61 -27.84
C ALA A 95 15.97 -16.13 -27.97
N TRP A 96 15.73 -16.83 -26.85
CA TRP A 96 15.49 -18.28 -26.82
C TRP A 96 14.01 -18.65 -26.69
N SER A 97 13.11 -17.69 -26.52
CA SER A 97 11.71 -17.94 -26.15
C SER A 97 10.68 -17.28 -27.07
N SER A 98 11.09 -16.40 -27.98
CA SER A 98 10.20 -15.74 -28.96
C SER A 98 10.77 -15.77 -30.38
N PHE A 99 9.88 -15.78 -31.37
CA PHE A 99 10.22 -15.56 -32.78
C PHE A 99 10.51 -14.09 -33.12
N ASN A 100 10.00 -13.15 -32.31
CA ASN A 100 10.26 -11.71 -32.46
C ASN A 100 10.72 -11.10 -31.12
N PRO A 101 11.96 -11.38 -30.69
CA PRO A 101 12.50 -10.90 -29.41
C PRO A 101 12.48 -9.38 -29.27
N GLU A 102 12.72 -8.65 -30.36
CA GLU A 102 12.75 -7.19 -30.39
C GLU A 102 11.39 -6.62 -29.97
N ILE A 103 10.32 -7.15 -30.56
CA ILE A 103 8.95 -6.71 -30.30
C ILE A 103 8.52 -7.04 -28.87
N ARG A 104 8.93 -8.20 -28.35
CA ARG A 104 8.64 -8.60 -26.97
C ARG A 104 9.40 -7.73 -25.96
N GLY A 105 10.69 -7.49 -26.20
CA GLY A 105 11.51 -6.61 -25.38
C GLY A 105 10.95 -5.19 -25.33
N GLU A 106 10.61 -4.61 -26.49
CA GLU A 106 10.00 -3.28 -26.58
C GLU A 106 8.65 -3.21 -25.85
N THR A 107 7.84 -4.26 -25.95
CA THR A 107 6.56 -4.34 -25.23
C THR A 107 6.76 -4.38 -23.71
N ASP A 108 7.74 -5.16 -23.23
CA ASP A 108 8.06 -5.22 -21.81
C ASP A 108 8.56 -3.87 -21.28
N ILE A 109 9.49 -3.21 -22.00
CA ILE A 109 9.99 -1.88 -21.61
C ILE A 109 8.85 -0.86 -21.54
N MET A 110 7.95 -0.86 -22.52
CA MET A 110 6.77 -0.01 -22.51
C MET A 110 5.90 -0.26 -21.27
N ILE A 111 5.54 -1.52 -21.00
CA ILE A 111 4.68 -1.88 -19.86
C ILE A 111 5.34 -1.51 -18.53
N TYR A 112 6.62 -1.89 -18.34
CA TYR A 112 7.33 -1.61 -17.10
C TYR A 112 7.66 -0.11 -16.94
N GLY A 113 7.84 0.62 -18.04
CA GLY A 113 8.06 2.07 -18.05
C GLY A 113 6.81 2.84 -17.64
N GLU A 114 5.66 2.50 -18.20
CA GLU A 114 4.37 3.06 -17.80
C GLU A 114 4.03 2.70 -16.34
N GLU A 115 4.29 1.46 -15.93
CA GLU A 115 4.13 1.02 -14.54
C GLU A 115 4.99 1.86 -13.58
N LEU A 116 6.28 2.02 -13.90
CA LEU A 116 7.20 2.82 -13.10
C LEU A 116 6.78 4.28 -13.04
N HIS A 117 6.36 4.87 -14.17
CA HIS A 117 5.86 6.24 -14.19
C HIS A 117 4.66 6.44 -13.26
N ASN A 118 3.68 5.53 -13.32
CA ASN A 118 2.49 5.58 -12.48
C ASN A 118 2.82 5.43 -10.99
N ASP A 119 3.78 4.57 -10.65
CA ASP A 119 4.25 4.41 -9.28
C ASP A 119 4.87 5.71 -8.74
N LEU A 120 5.69 6.38 -9.55
CA LEU A 120 6.38 7.61 -9.15
C LEU A 120 5.41 8.76 -8.86
N GLN A 121 4.24 8.81 -9.51
CA GLN A 121 3.18 9.78 -9.21
C GLN A 121 2.61 9.63 -7.80
N LEU A 122 2.71 8.44 -7.21
CA LEU A 122 2.21 8.15 -5.86
C LEU A 122 3.25 8.48 -4.78
N MET A 123 4.52 8.62 -5.16
CA MET A 123 5.66 8.73 -4.27
C MET A 123 6.13 10.19 -4.08
N PRO A 124 6.67 10.52 -2.89
CA PRO A 124 7.36 11.79 -2.66
C PRO A 124 8.66 11.84 -3.47
N GLU A 125 9.09 13.04 -3.86
CA GLU A 125 10.22 13.25 -4.78
C GLU A 125 11.54 12.69 -4.24
N GLU A 126 11.79 12.80 -2.94
CA GLU A 126 13.00 12.33 -2.27
C GLU A 126 13.24 10.81 -2.41
N GLU A 127 12.17 10.01 -2.51
CA GLU A 127 12.27 8.54 -2.58
C GLU A 127 12.31 8.03 -4.04
N ARG A 128 12.03 8.89 -5.03
CA ARG A 128 11.87 8.50 -6.44
C ARG A 128 13.13 7.88 -7.02
N ASP A 129 14.28 8.52 -6.85
CA ASP A 129 15.54 8.05 -7.45
C ASP A 129 15.97 6.70 -6.88
N THR A 130 15.81 6.52 -5.57
CA THR A 130 16.08 5.24 -4.90
C THR A 130 15.15 4.15 -5.40
N TYR A 131 13.86 4.47 -5.60
CA TYR A 131 12.89 3.53 -6.14
C TYR A 131 13.21 3.15 -7.59
N ILE A 132 13.54 4.13 -8.45
CA ILE A 132 13.95 3.89 -9.85
C ILE A 132 15.16 2.96 -9.89
N ALA A 133 16.20 3.23 -9.10
CA ALA A 133 17.41 2.40 -9.06
C ALA A 133 17.09 0.95 -8.66
N ALA A 134 16.29 0.76 -7.60
CA ALA A 134 15.90 -0.57 -7.12
C ALA A 134 14.99 -1.30 -8.13
N TYR A 135 14.08 -0.58 -8.77
CA TYR A 135 13.19 -1.12 -9.80
C TYR A 135 14.00 -1.61 -11.01
N ARG A 136 14.93 -0.78 -11.51
CA ARG A 136 15.86 -1.13 -12.59
C ARG A 136 16.69 -2.35 -12.27
N GLN A 137 17.26 -2.42 -11.06
CA GLN A 137 18.04 -3.57 -10.62
C GLN A 137 17.21 -4.87 -10.64
N LYS A 138 15.97 -4.82 -10.13
CA LYS A 138 15.09 -6.00 -10.08
C LYS A 138 14.59 -6.42 -11.44
N LEU A 139 14.21 -5.48 -12.29
CA LEU A 139 13.82 -5.75 -13.67
C LEU A 139 14.99 -6.36 -14.46
N SER A 140 16.19 -5.79 -14.35
CA SER A 140 17.40 -6.32 -14.99
C SER A 140 17.68 -7.76 -14.54
N ALA A 141 17.57 -8.04 -13.24
CA ALA A 141 17.73 -9.39 -12.70
C ALA A 141 16.66 -10.36 -13.24
N GLN A 142 15.41 -9.93 -13.36
CA GLN A 142 14.33 -10.73 -13.96
C GLN A 142 14.64 -11.05 -15.43
N LEU A 143 15.03 -10.06 -16.23
CA LEU A 143 15.38 -10.23 -17.64
C LEU A 143 16.58 -11.17 -17.82
N SER A 144 17.60 -11.07 -16.97
CA SER A 144 18.76 -11.98 -16.99
C SER A 144 18.43 -13.44 -16.66
N VAL A 145 17.35 -13.71 -15.91
CA VAL A 145 16.88 -15.08 -15.69
C VAL A 145 15.99 -15.53 -16.85
N LEU A 146 15.15 -14.63 -17.38
CA LEU A 146 14.31 -14.90 -18.54
C LEU A 146 15.13 -15.28 -19.78
N SER A 147 16.30 -14.67 -19.97
CA SER A 147 17.21 -14.98 -21.09
C SER A 147 17.68 -16.44 -21.14
N ARG A 148 17.49 -17.19 -20.06
CA ARG A 148 17.86 -18.61 -19.93
C ARG A 148 16.69 -19.55 -20.20
N CYS A 149 15.48 -19.03 -20.32
CA CYS A 149 14.27 -19.79 -20.62
C CYS A 149 14.18 -20.01 -22.13
N ALA A 150 14.20 -21.28 -22.54
CA ALA A 150 14.03 -21.65 -23.94
C ALA A 150 12.62 -22.17 -24.23
N ASN A 151 12.13 -21.88 -25.43
CA ASN A 151 10.89 -22.44 -25.96
C ASN A 151 11.24 -23.46 -27.07
N PRO A 152 10.79 -24.72 -26.98
CA PRO A 152 11.10 -25.74 -27.99
C PRO A 152 10.55 -25.42 -29.38
N MET A 153 9.54 -24.54 -29.48
CA MET A 153 9.06 -24.04 -30.78
C MET A 153 10.07 -23.11 -31.45
N VAL A 154 10.88 -22.40 -30.67
CA VAL A 154 11.88 -21.43 -31.16
C VAL A 154 13.23 -22.12 -31.36
N THR A 155 13.65 -22.94 -30.39
CA THR A 155 14.98 -23.57 -30.37
C THR A 155 15.01 -24.96 -31.03
N GLY A 156 13.85 -25.48 -31.41
CA GLY A 156 13.69 -26.84 -31.90
C GLY A 156 13.48 -27.87 -30.79
N ARG A 157 12.79 -28.97 -31.13
CA ARG A 157 12.41 -30.04 -30.20
C ARG A 157 13.50 -31.10 -29.99
N SER A 158 14.41 -31.24 -30.95
CA SER A 158 15.48 -32.24 -30.90
C SER A 158 16.47 -31.93 -29.77
N GLY A 159 16.72 -32.90 -28.88
CA GLY A 159 17.64 -32.74 -27.75
C GLY A 159 17.17 -31.75 -26.66
N PHE A 160 15.90 -31.33 -26.68
CA PHE A 160 15.37 -30.36 -25.71
C PHE A 160 15.16 -30.98 -24.32
N ASP A 161 15.97 -30.57 -23.35
CA ASP A 161 15.87 -31.02 -21.96
C ASP A 161 14.75 -30.27 -21.21
N TYR A 162 13.57 -30.88 -21.16
CA TYR A 162 12.40 -30.32 -20.49
C TYR A 162 12.62 -30.08 -19.00
N TYR A 163 13.36 -30.96 -18.31
CA TYR A 163 13.58 -30.83 -16.86
C TYR A 163 14.44 -29.62 -16.54
N ARG A 164 15.53 -29.43 -17.31
CA ARG A 164 16.39 -28.25 -17.19
C ARG A 164 15.61 -26.96 -17.47
N GLN A 165 14.72 -26.97 -18.46
CA GLN A 165 13.95 -25.80 -18.86
C GLN A 165 12.82 -25.49 -17.88
N GLU A 166 12.20 -26.50 -17.27
CA GLU A 166 11.27 -26.31 -16.15
C GLU A 166 11.97 -25.62 -14.97
N LYS A 167 13.21 -26.03 -14.65
CA LYS A 167 14.02 -25.37 -13.61
C LYS A 167 14.34 -23.91 -13.95
N ALA A 168 14.68 -23.62 -15.21
CA ALA A 168 14.90 -22.24 -15.66
C ALA A 168 13.62 -21.39 -15.53
N ASN A 169 12.47 -21.92 -15.99
CA ASN A 169 11.17 -21.28 -15.85
C ASN A 169 10.79 -21.03 -14.39
N ARG A 170 11.03 -22.00 -13.50
CA ARG A 170 10.80 -21.84 -12.06
C ARG A 170 11.67 -20.74 -11.46
N SER A 171 12.94 -20.66 -11.88
CA SER A 171 13.82 -19.56 -11.48
C SER A 171 13.29 -18.21 -11.94
N TYR A 172 12.76 -18.11 -13.17
CA TYR A 172 12.14 -16.89 -13.68
C TYR A 172 10.90 -16.51 -12.88
N GLN A 173 9.98 -17.45 -12.64
CA GLN A 173 8.77 -17.21 -11.86
C GLN A 173 9.09 -16.71 -10.44
N ASN A 174 10.05 -17.35 -9.77
CA ASN A 174 10.49 -16.91 -8.44
C ASN A 174 11.01 -15.45 -8.46
N ARG A 175 11.78 -15.06 -9.49
CA ARG A 175 12.29 -13.68 -9.62
C ARG A 175 11.19 -12.68 -9.95
N TYR A 176 10.26 -13.06 -10.82
CA TYR A 176 9.07 -12.28 -11.15
C TYR A 176 8.24 -12.02 -9.89
N GLU A 177 7.92 -13.06 -9.12
CA GLU A 177 7.16 -12.95 -7.87
C GLU A 177 7.90 -12.12 -6.83
N GLU A 178 9.22 -12.29 -6.69
CA GLU A 178 10.05 -11.47 -5.79
C GLU A 178 9.93 -9.98 -6.14
N PHE A 179 10.02 -9.64 -7.43
CA PHE A 179 9.90 -8.27 -7.91
C PHE A 179 8.50 -7.70 -7.65
N ARG A 180 7.44 -8.44 -7.98
CA ARG A 180 6.05 -8.01 -7.73
C ARG A 180 5.76 -7.83 -6.24
N ASN A 181 6.22 -8.75 -5.40
CA ASN A 181 6.05 -8.67 -3.96
C ASN A 181 6.80 -7.49 -3.36
N TRP A 182 8.02 -7.19 -3.84
CA TRP A 182 8.76 -6.01 -3.45
C TRP A 182 8.00 -4.73 -3.80
N ARG A 183 7.57 -4.58 -5.06
CA ARG A 183 6.80 -3.41 -5.53
C ARG A 183 5.55 -3.19 -4.68
N LYS A 184 4.76 -4.24 -4.45
CA LYS A 184 3.56 -4.19 -3.60
C LYS A 184 3.87 -3.67 -2.21
N LYS A 185 4.93 -4.17 -1.56
CA LYS A 185 5.32 -3.73 -0.22
C LYS A 185 5.75 -2.27 -0.17
N VAL A 186 6.50 -1.80 -1.18
CA VAL A 186 6.91 -0.40 -1.27
C VAL A 186 5.69 0.50 -1.41
N LEU A 187 4.79 0.20 -2.36
CA LEU A 187 3.57 1.00 -2.57
C LEU A 187 2.63 0.99 -1.37
N GLU A 188 2.48 -0.15 -0.68
CA GLU A 188 1.73 -0.20 0.59
C GLU A 188 2.36 0.69 1.66
N THR A 189 3.69 0.76 1.72
CA THR A 189 4.41 1.62 2.67
C THR A 189 4.18 3.10 2.34
N VAL A 190 4.31 3.48 1.07
CA VAL A 190 4.03 4.85 0.58
C VAL A 190 2.58 5.24 0.89
N ARG A 191 1.63 4.34 0.60
CA ARG A 191 0.22 4.56 0.92
C ARG A 191 0.00 4.77 2.42
N ARG A 192 0.61 3.95 3.28
CA ARG A 192 0.51 4.11 4.74
C ARG A 192 1.09 5.42 5.22
N LYS A 193 2.24 5.85 4.69
CA LYS A 193 2.83 7.18 4.99
C LYS A 193 1.87 8.30 4.59
N LYS A 194 1.30 8.22 3.39
CA LYS A 194 0.32 9.20 2.89
C LYS A 194 -0.95 9.24 3.74
N GLU A 195 -1.47 8.08 4.15
CA GLU A 195 -2.63 8.00 5.06
C GLU A 195 -2.30 8.53 6.47
N ALA A 196 -1.10 8.29 6.98
CA ALA A 196 -0.65 8.80 8.27
C ALA A 196 -0.48 10.33 8.27
N ALA A 197 0.01 10.90 7.16
CA ALA A 197 0.19 12.34 6.96
C ALA A 197 -1.13 13.11 6.74
N ARG A 198 -2.27 12.43 6.54
CA ARG A 198 -3.57 13.12 6.42
C ARG A 198 -3.89 13.90 7.69
N PRO A 199 -4.52 15.09 7.58
CA PRO A 199 -4.99 15.84 8.74
C PRO A 199 -5.87 14.98 9.65
N GLU A 200 -5.74 15.18 10.94
CA GLU A 200 -6.47 14.38 11.94
C GLU A 200 -7.99 14.54 11.79
N GLU A 201 -8.45 15.72 11.37
CA GLU A 201 -9.85 16.00 11.07
C GLU A 201 -10.40 15.12 9.93
N GLU A 202 -9.63 14.89 8.86
CA GLU A 202 -10.05 14.04 7.75
C GLU A 202 -10.15 12.56 8.19
N LYS A 203 -9.23 12.14 9.08
CA LYS A 203 -9.28 10.79 9.66
C LYS A 203 -10.51 10.61 10.55
N GLN A 204 -10.79 11.60 11.40
CA GLN A 204 -11.97 11.60 12.26
C GLN A 204 -13.27 11.62 11.44
N GLU A 205 -13.33 12.42 10.37
CA GLU A 205 -14.50 12.46 9.49
C GLU A 205 -14.70 11.13 8.77
N LYS A 206 -13.64 10.53 8.23
CA LYS A 206 -13.73 9.20 7.59
C LYS A 206 -14.14 8.11 8.59
N ALA A 207 -13.62 8.14 9.80
CA ALA A 207 -14.01 7.24 10.89
C ALA A 207 -15.49 7.43 11.24
N TRP A 208 -15.94 8.69 11.37
CA TRP A 208 -17.33 9.04 11.62
C TRP A 208 -18.25 8.54 10.50
N GLN A 209 -17.93 8.76 9.23
CA GLN A 209 -18.75 8.30 8.11
C GLN A 209 -18.89 6.77 8.07
N THR A 210 -17.83 6.06 8.44
CA THR A 210 -17.86 4.60 8.55
C THR A 210 -18.76 4.16 9.69
N LEU A 211 -18.59 4.74 10.88
CA LEU A 211 -19.44 4.47 12.04
C LEU A 211 -20.91 4.82 11.77
N LYS A 212 -21.17 5.98 11.16
CA LYS A 212 -22.51 6.44 10.79
C LYS A 212 -23.21 5.44 9.87
N ARG A 213 -22.52 4.91 8.85
CA ARG A 213 -23.06 3.88 7.96
C ARG A 213 -23.46 2.62 8.72
N ASP A 214 -22.60 2.16 9.62
CA ASP A 214 -22.81 0.96 10.43
C ASP A 214 -23.98 1.14 11.42
N ILE A 215 -24.03 2.28 12.10
CA ILE A 215 -25.11 2.64 13.03
C ILE A 215 -26.42 2.74 12.25
N LYS A 216 -26.43 3.44 11.11
CA LYS A 216 -27.61 3.57 10.26
C LYS A 216 -28.14 2.20 9.81
N SER A 217 -27.29 1.34 9.26
CA SER A 217 -27.68 -0.01 8.83
C SER A 217 -28.27 -0.83 9.98
N SER A 218 -27.68 -0.73 11.17
CA SER A 218 -28.18 -1.43 12.37
C SER A 218 -29.52 -0.84 12.85
N ALA A 219 -29.68 0.49 12.83
CA ALA A 219 -30.90 1.19 13.21
C ALA A 219 -32.06 0.93 12.24
N ASP A 220 -31.79 0.96 10.93
CA ASP A 220 -32.75 0.62 9.87
C ASP A 220 -33.24 -0.83 10.05
N THR A 221 -32.33 -1.76 10.38
CA THR A 221 -32.70 -3.16 10.64
C THR A 221 -33.55 -3.31 11.90
N ILE A 222 -33.22 -2.60 12.99
CA ILE A 222 -34.03 -2.57 14.21
C ILE A 222 -35.44 -2.05 13.91
N HIS A 223 -35.53 -0.98 13.12
CA HIS A 223 -36.81 -0.42 12.70
C HIS A 223 -37.62 -1.42 11.85
N GLY A 224 -36.98 -2.10 10.90
CA GLY A 224 -37.60 -3.17 10.10
C GLY A 224 -38.11 -4.35 10.94
N ILE A 225 -37.42 -4.71 12.02
CA ILE A 225 -37.89 -5.73 12.97
C ILE A 225 -39.13 -5.24 13.72
N ASP A 226 -39.13 -3.98 14.18
CA ASP A 226 -40.26 -3.40 14.91
C ASP A 226 -41.52 -3.25 14.05
N THR A 227 -41.36 -2.96 12.76
CA THR A 227 -42.46 -2.84 11.80
C THR A 227 -42.89 -4.20 11.22
N GLY A 228 -42.18 -5.28 11.54
CA GLY A 228 -42.47 -6.65 11.07
C GLY A 228 -42.01 -6.94 9.63
N GLN A 229 -41.25 -6.04 9.00
CA GLN A 229 -40.66 -6.20 7.68
C GLN A 229 -39.47 -7.18 7.69
N CYS A 230 -38.67 -7.18 8.75
CA CYS A 230 -37.54 -8.08 8.93
C CYS A 230 -37.89 -9.14 9.99
N ARG A 231 -38.08 -10.40 9.55
CA ARG A 231 -38.38 -11.54 10.43
C ARG A 231 -37.15 -12.42 10.65
N GLY A 232 -37.05 -13.06 11.81
CA GLY A 232 -35.97 -14.02 12.13
C GLY A 232 -34.73 -13.42 12.78
N TYR A 233 -34.68 -12.10 12.99
CA TYR A 233 -33.56 -11.42 13.64
C TYR A 233 -33.93 -10.92 15.04
N SER A 234 -32.97 -10.97 15.97
CA SER A 234 -33.14 -10.41 17.31
C SER A 234 -32.72 -8.95 17.36
N ARG A 235 -33.66 -8.07 17.77
CA ARG A 235 -33.43 -6.65 18.00
C ARG A 235 -32.20 -6.38 18.90
N ALA A 236 -32.04 -7.18 19.96
CA ALA A 236 -31.00 -6.96 20.96
C ALA A 236 -29.58 -7.05 20.39
N LEU A 237 -29.37 -7.86 19.33
CA LEU A 237 -28.07 -8.02 18.68
C LEU A 237 -27.60 -6.72 17.98
N PHE A 238 -28.52 -6.00 17.37
CA PHE A 238 -28.18 -4.74 16.70
C PHE A 238 -27.98 -3.61 17.71
N VAL A 239 -28.77 -3.60 18.79
CA VAL A 239 -28.57 -2.66 19.91
C VAL A 239 -27.21 -2.88 20.57
N SER A 240 -26.84 -4.13 20.84
CA SER A 240 -25.53 -4.46 21.42
C SER A 240 -24.39 -4.15 20.46
N SER A 241 -24.56 -4.38 19.15
CA SER A 241 -23.59 -4.01 18.12
C SER A 241 -23.28 -2.50 18.12
N ILE A 242 -24.33 -1.66 18.07
CA ILE A 242 -24.17 -0.19 18.14
C ILE A 242 -23.47 0.21 19.45
N LEU A 243 -23.97 -0.31 20.57
CA LEU A 243 -23.45 0.00 21.89
C LEU A 243 -21.97 -0.37 22.04
N ASN A 244 -21.56 -1.55 21.60
CA ASN A 244 -20.18 -2.03 21.73
C ASN A 244 -19.22 -1.22 20.85
N LYS A 245 -19.62 -0.89 19.61
CA LYS A 245 -18.81 -0.05 18.71
C LYS A 245 -18.56 1.34 19.31
N VAL A 246 -19.62 2.01 19.77
CA VAL A 246 -19.51 3.36 20.36
C VAL A 246 -18.82 3.33 21.73
N SER A 247 -19.05 2.29 22.54
CA SER A 247 -18.36 2.12 23.82
C SER A 247 -16.86 1.94 23.65
N THR A 248 -16.42 1.26 22.59
CA THR A 248 -14.99 1.10 22.28
C THR A 248 -14.34 2.46 21.99
N LEU A 249 -15.00 3.30 21.19
CA LEU A 249 -14.54 4.67 20.91
C LEU A 249 -14.53 5.55 22.16
N ALA A 250 -15.54 5.40 23.02
CA ALA A 250 -15.58 6.10 24.30
C ALA A 250 -14.42 5.69 25.22
N ASN A 251 -14.08 4.40 25.28
CA ASN A 251 -12.92 3.93 26.04
C ASN A 251 -11.58 4.46 25.50
N HIS A 252 -11.51 4.80 24.22
CA HIS A 252 -10.32 5.43 23.61
C HIS A 252 -10.29 6.96 23.78
N GLY A 253 -11.36 7.57 24.33
CA GLY A 253 -11.44 9.02 24.52
C GLY A 253 -11.80 9.81 23.26
N GLU A 254 -12.48 9.20 22.28
CA GLU A 254 -12.93 9.83 21.03
C GLU A 254 -14.26 10.59 21.21
N VAL A 255 -14.23 11.67 22.01
CA VAL A 255 -15.42 12.40 22.45
C VAL A 255 -16.27 12.93 21.29
N GLU A 256 -15.64 13.52 20.27
CA GLU A 256 -16.35 14.17 19.16
C GLU A 256 -17.15 13.16 18.33
N ILE A 257 -16.56 12.00 18.04
CA ILE A 257 -17.23 10.93 17.27
C ILE A 257 -18.37 10.32 18.10
N VAL A 258 -18.15 10.12 19.41
CA VAL A 258 -19.15 9.56 20.32
C VAL A 258 -20.35 10.50 20.46
N ARG A 259 -20.12 11.82 20.61
CA ARG A 259 -21.20 12.83 20.63
C ARG A 259 -22.04 12.78 19.35
N ARG A 260 -21.38 12.82 18.18
CA ARG A 260 -22.06 12.70 16.88
C ARG A 260 -22.88 11.41 16.76
N ALA A 261 -22.38 10.29 17.30
CA ALA A 261 -23.11 9.02 17.31
C ALA A 261 -24.39 9.08 18.16
N VAL A 262 -24.31 9.72 19.34
CA VAL A 262 -25.47 9.94 20.22
C VAL A 262 -26.48 10.87 19.57
N ASP A 263 -26.03 11.97 18.97
CA ASP A 263 -26.89 12.92 18.26
C ASP A 263 -27.63 12.24 17.10
N PHE A 264 -26.90 11.44 16.30
CA PHE A 264 -27.49 10.69 15.19
C PHE A 264 -28.58 9.69 15.63
N ILE A 265 -28.36 8.97 16.74
CA ILE A 265 -29.38 8.07 17.29
C ILE A 265 -30.56 8.85 17.89
N SER A 266 -30.31 9.99 18.52
CA SER A 266 -31.38 10.86 19.05
C SER A 266 -32.26 11.39 17.91
N GLU A 267 -31.67 11.88 16.83
CA GLU A 267 -32.37 12.30 15.62
C GLU A 267 -33.16 11.16 14.98
N TYR A 268 -32.55 9.97 14.90
CA TYR A 268 -33.21 8.79 14.36
C TYR A 268 -34.42 8.39 15.22
N ASN A 269 -34.24 8.34 16.55
CA ASN A 269 -35.29 8.02 17.52
C ASN A 269 -36.48 8.99 17.44
N ALA A 270 -36.24 10.28 17.16
CA ALA A 270 -37.30 11.27 17.01
C ALA A 270 -38.19 11.02 15.78
N ARG A 271 -37.67 10.36 14.74
CA ARG A 271 -38.41 10.04 13.51
C ARG A 271 -39.27 8.78 13.59
N VAL A 272 -38.99 7.90 14.56
CA VAL A 272 -39.61 6.58 14.65
C VAL A 272 -40.50 6.46 15.89
N LYS A 273 -41.64 5.77 15.76
CA LYS A 273 -42.61 5.59 16.86
C LYS A 273 -42.01 4.82 18.06
N LYS A 274 -41.16 3.84 17.79
CA LYS A 274 -40.45 3.06 18.82
C LYS A 274 -38.95 3.39 18.72
N PRO A 275 -38.34 3.95 19.78
CA PRO A 275 -36.94 4.34 19.73
C PRO A 275 -36.05 3.11 19.54
N VAL A 276 -35.00 3.23 18.74
CA VAL A 276 -34.00 2.19 18.47
C VAL A 276 -33.21 1.86 19.75
N ILE A 277 -32.77 2.91 20.46
CA ILE A 277 -32.15 2.80 21.79
C ILE A 277 -32.93 3.72 22.72
N THR A 278 -33.35 3.19 23.88
CA THR A 278 -34.10 3.96 24.86
C THR A 278 -33.22 5.01 25.54
N PRO A 279 -33.72 6.23 25.84
CA PRO A 279 -32.93 7.29 26.50
C PRO A 279 -32.31 6.90 27.85
N ARG A 280 -32.92 5.93 28.54
CA ARG A 280 -32.41 5.39 29.83
C ARG A 280 -31.21 4.45 29.66
N ASN A 281 -30.82 4.11 28.44
CA ASN A 281 -29.70 3.22 28.18
C ASN A 281 -28.37 3.95 28.44
N LYS A 282 -27.39 3.22 28.98
CA LYS A 282 -26.01 3.71 29.19
C LYS A 282 -25.35 4.28 27.92
N PHE A 283 -25.85 3.95 26.73
CA PHE A 283 -25.44 4.55 25.46
C PHE A 283 -25.37 6.08 25.50
N PHE A 284 -26.37 6.73 26.13
CA PHE A 284 -26.45 8.19 26.19
C PHE A 284 -25.47 8.82 27.20
N GLN A 285 -24.85 8.00 28.07
CA GLN A 285 -23.80 8.41 29.02
C GLN A 285 -22.40 8.17 28.46
N LEU A 286 -22.27 7.62 27.25
CA LEU A 286 -20.98 7.37 26.62
C LEU A 286 -20.15 8.64 26.33
N PRO A 287 -20.74 9.80 25.99
CA PRO A 287 -19.96 11.04 25.83
C PRO A 287 -19.22 11.43 27.13
N GLU A 288 -19.89 11.34 28.28
CA GLU A 288 -19.32 11.65 29.60
C GLU A 288 -18.21 10.66 29.97
N LEU A 289 -18.42 9.37 29.64
CA LEU A 289 -17.39 8.36 29.81
C LEU A 289 -16.17 8.64 28.92
N ALA A 290 -16.38 9.08 27.68
CA ALA A 290 -15.31 9.40 26.74
C ALA A 290 -14.44 10.57 27.23
N GLU A 291 -15.05 11.60 27.83
CA GLU A 291 -14.32 12.72 28.43
C GLU A 291 -13.43 12.28 29.59
N ARG A 292 -13.99 11.50 30.53
CA ARG A 292 -13.23 10.94 31.66
C ARG A 292 -12.07 10.07 31.19
N MET A 293 -12.29 9.26 30.15
CA MET A 293 -11.25 8.41 29.58
C MET A 293 -10.17 9.25 28.87
N ARG A 294 -10.54 10.29 28.14
CA ARG A 294 -9.58 11.23 27.52
C ARG A 294 -8.72 11.93 28.55
N GLU A 295 -9.31 12.42 29.65
CA GLU A 295 -8.57 13.04 30.75
C GLU A 295 -7.60 12.06 31.40
N LYS A 296 -8.07 10.83 31.68
CA LYS A 296 -7.22 9.76 32.22
C LYS A 296 -6.05 9.42 31.30
N LEU A 297 -6.29 9.32 29.99
CA LEU A 297 -5.24 9.05 29.00
C LEU A 297 -4.23 10.20 28.92
N LYS A 298 -4.69 11.46 28.95
CA LYS A 298 -3.80 12.64 29.01
C LYS A 298 -2.96 12.65 30.29
N ALA A 299 -3.56 12.37 31.44
CA ALA A 299 -2.86 12.32 32.73
C ALA A 299 -1.85 11.16 32.80
N MET A 300 -2.12 10.03 32.15
CA MET A 300 -1.16 8.92 32.05
C MET A 300 0.00 9.25 31.10
N GLN A 301 -0.25 9.99 30.02
CA GLN A 301 0.79 10.44 29.09
C GLN A 301 1.69 11.55 29.67
N SER A 302 1.14 12.47 30.46
CA SER A 302 1.92 13.54 31.10
C SER A 302 2.71 13.07 32.31
N ARG A 303 2.45 11.87 32.81
CA ARG A 303 3.17 11.30 33.94
C ARG A 303 4.54 10.82 33.50
N GLU A 304 5.59 11.38 34.08
CA GLU A 304 6.96 10.95 33.84
C GLU A 304 7.13 9.46 34.15
N ASN A 305 7.91 8.79 33.31
CA ASN A 305 8.23 7.38 33.50
C ASN A 305 8.99 7.21 34.82
N LYS A 306 8.54 6.26 35.63
CA LYS A 306 9.32 5.85 36.80
C LYS A 306 10.34 4.83 36.33
N GLU A 307 11.60 5.01 36.72
CA GLU A 307 12.67 4.05 36.46
C GLU A 307 13.25 3.58 37.79
N VAL A 308 13.43 2.27 37.93
CA VAL A 308 14.08 1.67 39.10
C VAL A 308 15.19 0.76 38.61
N PRO A 309 16.46 1.08 38.90
CA PRO A 309 17.57 0.19 38.57
C PRO A 309 17.52 -1.07 39.46
N PHE A 310 17.93 -2.20 38.90
CA PHE A 310 18.10 -3.47 39.61
C PHE A 310 19.38 -4.18 39.14
N GLU A 311 19.74 -5.28 39.79
CA GLU A 311 20.92 -6.05 39.41
C GLU A 311 20.77 -6.67 38.00
N GLY A 312 21.50 -6.11 37.03
CA GLY A 312 21.51 -6.56 35.64
C GLY A 312 20.56 -5.82 34.69
N GLY A 313 19.93 -4.71 35.13
CA GLY A 313 19.09 -3.90 34.25
C GLY A 313 18.28 -2.79 34.92
N THR A 314 17.29 -2.26 34.19
CA THR A 314 16.37 -1.21 34.64
C THR A 314 14.92 -1.60 34.42
N LEU A 315 14.08 -1.42 35.44
CA LEU A 315 12.64 -1.59 35.38
C LEU A 315 11.98 -0.23 35.13
N VAL A 316 11.25 -0.10 34.02
CA VAL A 316 10.64 1.16 33.57
C VAL A 316 9.12 1.03 33.57
N TRP A 317 8.46 1.92 34.30
CA TRP A 317 7.03 2.16 34.20
C TRP A 317 6.81 3.17 33.10
N ASN A 318 6.51 2.67 31.90
CA ASN A 318 6.13 3.51 30.79
C ASN A 318 4.64 3.82 30.88
N TYR A 319 4.30 4.90 31.58
CA TYR A 319 2.90 5.31 31.79
C TYR A 319 2.25 5.78 30.48
N GLY A 320 3.04 6.37 29.58
CA GLY A 320 2.57 6.80 28.26
C GLY A 320 2.16 5.64 27.34
N GLU A 321 2.85 4.49 27.42
CA GLU A 321 2.50 3.29 26.63
C GLU A 321 1.62 2.27 27.39
N ASP A 322 1.27 2.54 28.65
CA ASP A 322 0.64 1.56 29.57
C ASP A 322 1.42 0.23 29.64
N ARG A 323 2.77 0.33 29.67
CA ARG A 323 3.67 -0.83 29.68
C ARG A 323 4.61 -0.82 30.87
N LEU A 324 4.80 -2.01 31.45
CA LEU A 324 5.95 -2.29 32.33
C LEU A 324 7.05 -2.90 31.46
N GLN A 325 8.20 -2.24 31.39
CA GLN A 325 9.34 -2.62 30.56
C GLN A 325 10.52 -3.03 31.44
N ILE A 326 11.17 -4.14 31.09
CA ILE A 326 12.41 -4.61 31.72
C ILE A 326 13.50 -4.50 30.66
N LEU A 327 14.44 -3.59 30.89
CA LEU A 327 15.65 -3.42 30.11
C LEU A 327 16.77 -4.18 30.83
N PHE A 328 17.49 -5.03 30.12
CA PHE A 328 18.67 -5.70 30.65
C PHE A 328 19.92 -5.13 29.98
N ASP A 329 21.01 -5.03 30.73
CA ASP A 329 22.28 -4.48 30.21
C ASP A 329 22.93 -5.41 29.18
N ARG A 330 22.68 -6.72 29.31
CA ARG A 330 23.13 -7.77 28.40
C ARG A 330 21.96 -8.69 28.05
N ILE A 331 22.10 -9.42 26.94
CA ILE A 331 21.10 -10.42 26.54
C ILE A 331 20.97 -11.45 27.67
N PRO A 332 19.78 -11.62 28.29
CA PRO A 332 19.59 -12.58 29.37
C PRO A 332 19.79 -14.02 28.88
N GLU A 333 20.23 -14.89 29.79
CA GLU A 333 20.38 -16.33 29.51
C GLU A 333 19.06 -17.00 29.10
N ASP A 334 19.17 -18.15 28.42
CA ASP A 334 18.00 -18.85 27.87
C ASP A 334 16.97 -19.25 28.93
N SER A 335 17.43 -19.65 30.12
CA SER A 335 16.61 -19.95 31.29
C SER A 335 15.75 -18.73 31.70
N ARG A 336 16.39 -17.58 31.90
CA ARG A 336 15.76 -16.31 32.26
C ARG A 336 14.75 -15.85 31.20
N ARG A 337 15.06 -16.06 29.91
CA ARG A 337 14.12 -15.75 28.81
C ARG A 337 12.88 -16.65 28.83
N LYS A 338 13.00 -17.93 29.24
CA LYS A 338 11.86 -18.83 29.40
C LYS A 338 10.97 -18.40 30.58
N GLU A 339 11.56 -17.98 31.68
CA GLU A 339 10.84 -17.45 32.86
C GLU A 339 10.09 -16.14 32.56
N LEU A 340 10.72 -15.23 31.81
CA LEU A 340 10.07 -14.00 31.36
C LEU A 340 8.85 -14.31 30.48
N LYS A 341 9.00 -15.24 29.53
CA LYS A 341 7.90 -15.69 28.66
C LYS A 341 6.78 -16.36 29.45
N SER A 342 7.09 -17.25 30.40
CA SER A 342 6.08 -17.94 31.22
C SER A 342 5.33 -16.96 32.14
N SER A 343 6.00 -15.88 32.57
CA SER A 343 5.42 -14.79 33.35
C SER A 343 4.69 -13.73 32.51
N GLY A 344 4.54 -13.97 31.21
CA GLY A 344 3.76 -13.14 30.29
C GLY A 344 4.49 -11.91 29.72
N PHE A 345 5.81 -11.78 29.92
CA PHE A 345 6.60 -10.75 29.27
C PHE A 345 6.95 -11.17 27.83
N ARG A 346 6.81 -10.22 26.89
CA ARG A 346 7.18 -10.41 25.49
C ARG A 346 8.31 -9.48 25.10
N TRP A 347 9.28 -10.00 24.35
CA TRP A 347 10.36 -9.19 23.79
C TRP A 347 9.83 -8.22 22.73
N SER A 348 10.20 -6.94 22.84
CA SER A 348 9.92 -5.89 21.85
C SER A 348 11.20 -5.49 21.13
N PRO A 349 11.38 -5.85 19.84
CA PRO A 349 12.56 -5.44 19.07
C PRO A 349 12.69 -3.92 18.94
N LYS A 350 11.56 -3.19 18.87
CA LYS A 350 11.52 -1.73 18.73
C LYS A 350 12.05 -1.03 19.98
N ASN A 351 11.59 -1.46 21.16
CA ASN A 351 11.96 -0.85 22.44
C ASN A 351 13.18 -1.54 23.09
N LYS A 352 13.70 -2.61 22.47
CA LYS A 352 14.79 -3.46 23.00
C LYS A 352 14.56 -3.89 24.47
N ALA A 353 13.30 -4.16 24.82
CA ALA A 353 12.89 -4.45 26.19
C ALA A 353 11.90 -5.62 26.26
N TRP A 354 11.89 -6.32 27.39
CA TRP A 354 10.84 -7.26 27.74
C TRP A 354 9.67 -6.49 28.33
N GLN A 355 8.49 -6.58 27.73
CA GLN A 355 7.35 -5.75 28.12
C GLN A 355 6.05 -6.54 28.27
N ARG A 356 5.19 -6.04 29.17
CA ARG A 356 3.78 -6.47 29.34
C ARG A 356 2.92 -5.27 29.71
N GLN A 357 1.59 -5.42 29.63
CA GLN A 357 0.67 -4.35 30.04
C GLN A 357 0.85 -4.02 31.52
N LEU A 358 0.88 -2.71 31.84
CA LEU A 358 1.05 -2.21 33.19
C LEU A 358 -0.20 -2.53 34.02
N THR A 359 -0.08 -3.58 34.82
CA THR A 359 -1.15 -4.10 35.68
C THR A 359 -0.56 -4.41 37.05
N SER A 360 -1.38 -4.50 38.10
CA SER A 360 -0.92 -4.95 39.43
C SER A 360 -0.21 -6.31 39.36
N ASN A 361 -0.76 -7.23 38.56
CA ASN A 361 -0.16 -8.52 38.29
C ASN A 361 1.20 -8.41 37.58
N ALA A 362 1.45 -7.33 36.84
CA ALA A 362 2.74 -7.09 36.17
C ALA A 362 3.82 -6.74 37.16
N LEU A 363 3.47 -5.90 38.12
CA LEU A 363 4.34 -5.53 39.23
C LEU A 363 4.64 -6.77 40.08
N GLY A 364 3.63 -7.57 40.41
CA GLY A 364 3.83 -8.82 41.16
C GLY A 364 4.68 -9.86 40.41
N ALA A 365 4.60 -9.92 39.09
CA ALA A 365 5.46 -10.79 38.29
C ALA A 365 6.90 -10.26 38.20
N ALA A 366 7.08 -8.96 37.97
CA ALA A 366 8.41 -8.34 37.94
C ALA A 366 9.14 -8.47 39.28
N LYS A 367 8.43 -8.23 40.40
CA LYS A 367 8.98 -8.40 41.76
C LYS A 367 9.50 -9.82 42.00
N ARG A 368 8.73 -10.83 41.63
CA ARG A 368 9.12 -12.25 41.77
C ARG A 368 10.27 -12.65 40.86
N LEU A 369 10.34 -12.06 39.66
CA LEU A 369 11.38 -12.38 38.70
C LEU A 369 12.70 -11.67 39.00
N LEU A 370 12.66 -10.51 39.63
CA LEU A 370 13.84 -9.66 39.84
C LEU A 370 14.27 -9.60 41.33
N ASP A 371 13.61 -10.37 42.20
CA ASP A 371 13.84 -10.40 43.66
C ASP A 371 13.84 -9.02 44.33
N LEU A 372 12.99 -8.12 43.82
CA LEU A 372 12.92 -6.73 44.29
C LEU A 372 12.04 -6.65 45.54
N GLN A 373 12.67 -6.42 46.70
CA GLN A 373 11.98 -6.38 48.00
C GLN A 373 11.12 -5.12 48.20
N ASN A 374 11.41 -3.99 47.54
CA ASN A 374 10.73 -2.71 47.77
C ASN A 374 10.40 -1.94 46.47
N ILE A 375 9.25 -2.27 45.85
CA ILE A 375 8.73 -1.56 44.65
C ILE A 375 7.24 -1.29 44.73
#